data_AF-A0AAD2CLA8-F1
#
_entry.id   AF-A0AAD2CLA8-F1
#
_cell.length_a   1.000
_cell.length_b   1.000
_cell.length_c   1.000
_cell.angle_alpha   90.00
_cell.angle_beta   90.00
_cell.angle_gamma   90.00
#
_symmetry.space_group_name_H-M   'P 1'
#
loop_
_entity.id
_entity.type
_entity.pdbx_description
1 polymer ?
#
loop_
_entity_poly.entity_id
_entity_poly.type
_entity_poly.pdbx_seq_one_letter_code
_entity_poly.pdbx_strand_id
1 'polypeptide(L)'
;MDFNWDRTKKSNTSRTIHAYSNAPFIELFVDIASQGILPLATMVRGEGSYAAEFEDVEWKAYCSLAAVARMEEDDDAEVSTEVTTCGPPLALKLSIHCPLPHTGTGSALF
;
A
#
# COMPACT_ATOMS: atom_id res chain seq x y z
N MET A 1 0.31 -4.94 -9.36
CA MET A 1 0.80 -3.64 -8.85
C MET A 1 2.15 -3.91 -8.22
N ASP A 2 3.20 -3.27 -8.71
CA ASP A 2 4.54 -3.39 -8.12
C ASP A 2 4.62 -2.49 -6.88
N PHE A 3 4.65 -3.10 -5.69
CA PHE A 3 4.81 -2.38 -4.43
C PHE A 3 6.28 -1.91 -4.31
N ASN A 4 6.51 -0.62 -4.52
CA ASN A 4 7.85 -0.05 -4.66
C ASN A 4 8.54 0.24 -3.31
N TRP A 5 8.04 -0.32 -2.19
CA TRP A 5 8.66 -0.14 -0.86
C TRP A 5 10.03 -0.84 -0.77
N ASP A 6 10.31 -1.82 -1.62
CA ASP A 6 11.55 -2.61 -1.64
C ASP A 6 12.79 -1.90 -2.22
N ARG A 7 12.63 -0.76 -2.92
CA ARG A 7 13.74 -0.17 -3.70
C ARG A 7 14.07 1.26 -3.33
N THR A 8 15.15 1.50 -2.60
CA THR A 8 15.75 2.84 -2.54
C THR A 8 16.67 3.05 -3.74
N LYS A 9 16.50 4.17 -4.45
CA LYS A 9 17.61 4.73 -5.25
C LYS A 9 18.66 5.17 -4.23
N LYS A 10 19.93 4.80 -4.47
CA LYS A 10 21.12 4.87 -3.58
C LYS A 10 21.39 6.15 -2.77
N SER A 11 20.52 7.17 -2.80
CA SER A 11 20.71 8.47 -2.14
C SER A 11 19.44 9.09 -1.55
N ASN A 12 18.25 8.48 -1.67
CA ASN A 12 17.01 9.08 -1.13
C ASN A 12 16.41 8.17 -0.05
N THR A 13 16.61 8.56 1.20
CA THR A 13 16.12 7.85 2.39
C THR A 13 14.74 8.28 2.83
N SER A 14 14.19 9.38 2.29
CA SER A 14 12.81 9.79 2.53
C SER A 14 11.94 9.61 1.27
N ARG A 15 10.64 9.36 1.47
CA ARG A 15 9.67 9.17 0.39
C ARG A 15 8.33 9.78 0.72
N THR A 16 7.64 10.21 -0.33
CA THR A 16 6.21 10.48 -0.26
C THR A 16 5.44 9.16 -0.38
N ILE A 17 4.54 8.89 0.56
CA ILE A 17 3.65 7.73 0.56
C ILE A 17 2.23 8.21 0.31
N HIS A 18 1.57 7.60 -0.67
CA HIS A 18 0.16 7.84 -0.96
C HIS A 18 -0.66 6.65 -0.50
N ALA A 19 -1.59 6.87 0.42
CA ALA A 19 -2.53 5.87 0.86
C ALA A 19 -3.93 6.19 0.32
N TYR A 20 -4.57 5.19 -0.28
CA TYR A 20 -5.89 5.30 -0.88
C TYR A 20 -6.87 4.46 -0.07
N SER A 21 -8.00 5.05 0.28
CA SER A 21 -9.07 4.36 1.01
C SER A 21 -10.42 4.97 0.61
N ASN A 22 -11.50 4.31 1.00
CA ASN A 22 -12.84 4.89 1.04
C ASN A 22 -13.18 5.47 2.44
N ALA A 23 -12.36 5.17 3.46
CA ALA A 23 -12.47 5.78 4.78
C ALA A 23 -11.90 7.21 4.77
N PRO A 24 -12.48 8.15 5.53
CA PRO A 24 -12.10 9.56 5.50
C PRO A 24 -10.70 9.85 6.07
N PHE A 25 -10.17 9.01 6.96
CA PHE A 25 -8.85 9.20 7.57
C PHE A 25 -7.97 7.96 7.41
N ILE A 26 -6.67 8.20 7.34
CA ILE A 26 -5.66 7.16 7.31
C ILE A 26 -4.55 7.51 8.31
N GLU A 27 -4.15 6.53 9.12
CA GLU A 27 -2.91 6.59 9.90
C GLU A 27 -1.85 5.70 9.26
N LEU A 28 -0.63 6.23 9.14
CA LEU A 28 0.51 5.50 8.58
C LEU A 28 1.47 5.11 9.70
N PHE A 29 1.98 3.89 9.65
CA PHE A 29 2.99 3.37 10.57
C PHE A 29 4.20 2.89 9.78
N VAL A 30 5.39 3.24 10.26
CA VAL A 30 6.65 2.59 9.88
C VAL A 30 7.06 1.72 11.06
N ASP A 31 7.08 0.41 10.85
CA ASP A 31 7.09 -0.60 11.90
C ASP A 31 5.94 -0.38 12.90
N ILE A 32 6.26 0.04 14.13
CA ILE A 32 5.29 0.35 15.19
C ILE A 32 5.12 1.85 15.42
N ALA A 33 5.89 2.69 14.72
CA ALA A 33 5.91 4.13 14.94
C ALA A 33 4.92 4.84 14.01
N SER A 34 3.91 5.48 14.61
CA SER A 34 2.96 6.31 13.87
C SER A 34 3.68 7.49 13.21
N GLN A 35 3.33 7.74 11.95
CA GLN A 35 3.71 8.91 11.16
C GLN A 35 2.61 9.98 11.16
N GLY A 36 1.57 9.80 11.97
CA GLY A 36 0.41 10.68 12.06
C GLY A 36 -0.83 10.18 11.32
N ILE A 37 -1.94 10.87 11.57
CA ILE A 37 -3.25 10.65 10.95
C ILE A 37 -3.49 11.78 9.96
N LEU A 38 -3.86 11.45 8.72
CA LEU A 38 -4.18 12.43 7.69
C LEU A 38 -5.55 12.14 7.08
N PRO A 39 -6.34 13.19 6.79
CA PRO A 39 -7.58 13.01 6.03
C PRO A 39 -7.27 12.68 4.57
N LEU A 40 -8.19 11.96 3.92
CA LEU A 40 -8.20 11.87 2.46
C LEU A 40 -8.53 13.24 1.87
N ALA A 41 -7.57 13.79 1.13
CA ALA A 41 -7.74 15.06 0.43
C ALA A 41 -7.37 14.90 -1.04
N THR A 42 -7.78 15.87 -1.86
CA THR A 42 -7.26 15.97 -3.23
C THR A 42 -5.75 16.11 -3.17
N MET A 43 -5.04 15.23 -3.87
CA MET A 43 -3.58 15.22 -3.86
C MET A 43 -3.00 16.54 -4.37
N VAL A 44 -1.97 17.04 -3.69
CA VAL A 44 -1.28 18.29 -4.07
C VAL A 44 -0.49 18.08 -5.36
N ARG A 45 0.01 16.85 -5.60
CA ARG A 45 0.80 16.46 -6.78
C ARG A 45 0.19 15.24 -7.47
N GLY A 46 -0.90 15.44 -8.22
CA GLY A 46 -1.53 14.39 -9.04
C GLY A 46 -2.78 14.87 -9.78
N GLU A 47 -3.22 14.16 -10.82
CA GLU A 47 -4.46 14.43 -11.57
C GLU A 47 -5.70 14.14 -10.71
N GLY A 48 -6.08 15.05 -9.81
CA GLY A 48 -7.39 15.05 -9.15
C GLY A 48 -7.74 13.81 -8.30
N SER A 49 -6.77 12.95 -8.01
CA SER A 49 -6.94 11.76 -7.18
C SER A 49 -7.00 12.14 -5.69
N TYR A 50 -7.75 11.36 -4.90
CA TYR A 50 -7.86 11.54 -3.45
C TYR A 50 -6.95 10.54 -2.72
N ALA A 51 -6.06 11.04 -1.87
CA ALA A 51 -5.16 10.23 -1.06
C ALA A 51 -4.80 10.96 0.23
N ALA A 52 -4.38 10.20 1.24
CA ALA A 52 -3.58 10.74 2.33
C ALA A 52 -2.12 10.73 1.87
N GLU A 53 -1.50 11.91 1.83
CA GLU A 53 -0.14 12.13 1.34
C GLU A 53 0.81 12.37 2.52
N PHE A 54 1.63 11.36 2.82
CA PHE A 54 2.64 11.43 3.88
C PHE A 54 3.98 11.79 3.24
N GLU A 55 4.45 13.00 3.48
CA GLU A 55 5.75 13.47 2.99
C GLU A 55 6.89 13.05 3.93
N ASP A 56 8.11 13.00 3.39
CA ASP A 56 9.35 12.74 4.12
C ASP A 56 9.38 11.47 5.00
N VAL A 57 8.61 10.44 4.65
CA VAL A 57 8.60 9.15 5.35
C VAL A 57 9.96 8.47 5.17
N GLU A 58 10.68 8.29 6.28
CA GLU A 58 12.00 7.68 6.29
C GLU A 58 11.88 6.17 5.95
N TRP A 59 12.50 5.79 4.85
CA TRP A 59 12.66 4.39 4.47
C TRP A 59 13.77 3.74 5.27
N LYS A 60 13.49 2.53 5.77
CA LYS A 60 14.46 1.66 6.44
C LYS A 60 14.49 0.29 5.76
N ALA A 61 15.68 -0.29 5.67
CA ALA A 61 15.79 -1.68 5.23
C ALA A 61 15.19 -2.60 6.29
N TYR A 62 14.49 -3.66 5.87
CA TYR A 62 13.84 -4.63 6.77
C TYR A 62 12.76 -4.03 7.67
N CYS A 63 12.10 -2.95 7.22
CA CYS A 63 10.94 -2.38 7.92
C CYS A 63 9.62 -2.84 7.30
N SER A 64 8.55 -2.67 8.07
CA SER A 64 7.17 -2.71 7.57
C SER A 64 6.56 -1.32 7.44
N LEU A 65 5.65 -1.19 6.48
CA LEU A 65 4.82 -0.03 6.27
C LEU A 65 3.38 -0.50 6.41
N ALA A 66 2.67 0.00 7.42
CA ALA A 66 1.26 -0.31 7.64
C ALA A 66 0.42 0.96 7.50
N ALA A 67 -0.74 0.83 6.87
CA ALA A 67 -1.74 1.88 6.79
C ALA A 67 -3.03 1.39 7.44
N VAL A 68 -3.61 2.21 8.30
CA VAL A 68 -4.84 1.93 9.04
C VAL A 68 -5.90 2.94 8.62
N ALA A 69 -7.03 2.44 8.13
CA ALA A 69 -8.20 3.25 7.77
C ALA A 69 -9.06 3.53 9.02
N ARG A 70 -9.49 4.79 9.17
CA ARG A 70 -10.32 5.25 10.30
C ARG A 70 -11.51 6.08 9.80
N MET A 71 -12.67 5.95 10.45
CA MET A 71 -13.88 6.71 10.15
C MET A 71 -13.91 8.08 10.83
N GLU A 72 -13.31 8.19 12.02
CA GLU A 72 -13.02 9.46 12.69
C GLU A 72 -11.56 9.48 13.16
N GLU A 73 -11.01 10.65 13.45
CA GLU A 73 -9.59 10.82 13.79
C GLU A 73 -9.18 10.03 15.06
N ASP A 74 -10.05 10.00 16.07
CA ASP A 74 -9.83 9.32 17.36
C ASP A 74 -10.57 7.97 17.50
N ASP A 75 -11.21 7.48 16.44
CA ASP A 75 -12.03 6.24 16.47
C ASP A 75 -11.18 4.98 16.28
N ASP A 76 -11.69 3.82 16.73
CA ASP A 76 -11.01 2.54 16.61
C ASP A 76 -10.73 2.17 15.14
N ALA A 77 -9.59 1.50 14.91
CA ALA A 77 -9.14 1.10 13.58
C ALA A 77 -10.12 0.13 12.91
N GLU A 78 -10.58 0.44 11.69
CA GLU A 78 -11.53 -0.44 10.99
C GLU A 78 -10.82 -1.51 10.15
N VAL A 79 -9.82 -1.12 9.36
CA VAL A 79 -9.12 -2.00 8.41
C VAL A 79 -7.66 -1.57 8.30
N SER A 80 -6.75 -2.55 8.21
CA SER A 80 -5.33 -2.29 7.95
C SER A 80 -4.81 -3.04 6.73
N THR A 81 -3.78 -2.48 6.11
CA THR A 81 -2.94 -3.16 5.11
C THR A 81 -1.49 -2.96 5.49
N GLU A 82 -0.66 -3.95 5.24
CA GLU A 82 0.76 -3.92 5.55
C GLU A 82 1.59 -4.37 4.34
N VAL A 83 2.73 -3.70 4.13
CA VAL A 83 3.75 -4.10 3.17
C VAL A 83 5.08 -4.16 3.91
N THR A 84 5.71 -5.33 3.92
CA THR A 84 7.05 -5.51 4.48
C THR A 84 8.09 -5.46 3.37
N THR A 85 9.24 -4.86 3.66
CA THR A 85 10.36 -4.93 2.70
C THR A 85 10.85 -6.37 2.51
N CYS A 86 11.05 -6.78 1.26
CA CYS A 86 11.56 -8.09 0.91
C CYS A 86 13.09 -8.16 1.09
N GLY A 87 13.56 -9.29 1.60
CA GLY A 87 14.97 -9.67 1.53
C GLY A 87 15.41 -9.98 0.08
N PRO A 88 16.68 -10.37 -0.11
CA PRO A 88 17.15 -10.80 -1.42
C PRO A 88 16.28 -11.96 -1.96
N PRO A 89 16.02 -12.01 -3.28
CA PRO A 89 15.19 -13.05 -3.86
C PRO A 89 15.83 -14.43 -3.66
N LEU A 90 15.08 -15.36 -3.03
CA LEU A 90 15.58 -16.70 -2.70
C LEU A 90 15.14 -17.78 -3.70
N ALA A 91 13.94 -17.64 -4.28
CA ALA A 91 13.35 -18.66 -5.14
C ALA A 91 12.30 -18.07 -6.08
N LEU A 92 12.04 -18.78 -7.17
CA LEU A 92 10.92 -18.51 -8.08
C LEU A 92 9.64 -19.15 -7.53
N LYS A 93 8.52 -18.42 -7.56
CA LYS A 93 7.19 -18.94 -7.20
C LYS A 93 6.34 -19.02 -8.47
N LEU A 94 5.90 -20.22 -8.83
CA LEU A 94 4.88 -20.44 -9.86
C LEU A 94 3.51 -20.61 -9.21
N SER A 95 2.50 -19.91 -9.73
CA SER A 95 1.10 -20.13 -9.39
C SER A 95 0.27 -20.26 -10.67
N ILE A 96 -0.51 -21.33 -10.79
CA ILE A 96 -1.46 -21.54 -11.88
C ILE A 96 -2.87 -21.37 -11.31
N HIS A 97 -3.60 -20.39 -11.83
CA HIS A 97 -5.02 -20.20 -11.51
C HIS A 97 -5.86 -20.89 -12.58
N CYS A 98 -6.66 -21.89 -12.20
CA CYS A 98 -7.62 -22.53 -13.11
C CYS A 98 -8.96 -21.78 -12.98
N PRO A 99 -9.45 -21.10 -14.03
CA PRO A 99 -10.76 -20.45 -13.98
C PRO A 99 -11.86 -21.51 -13.81
N LEU A 100 -12.85 -21.20 -12.99
CA LEU A 100 -14.04 -22.03 -12.84
C LEU A 100 -14.81 -22.04 -14.17
N PRO A 101 -15.53 -23.14 -14.52
CA PRO A 101 -16.25 -23.25 -15.79
C PRO A 101 -17.24 -22.11 -16.07
N HIS A 102 -17.71 -21.43 -15.03
CA HIS A 102 -18.71 -20.36 -15.06
C HIS A 102 -18.11 -18.94 -15.14
N THR A 103 -16.78 -18.79 -15.06
CA THR A 103 -16.09 -17.49 -15.23
C THR A 103 -15.24 -17.40 -16.51
N GLY A 104 -15.41 -18.34 -17.44
CA GLY A 104 -15.08 -18.14 -18.85
C GLY A 104 -13.74 -18.69 -19.33
N THR A 105 -13.73 -19.98 -19.68
CA THR A 105 -12.91 -20.53 -20.79
C THR A 105 -13.68 -21.64 -21.53
N GLY A 106 -15.01 -21.48 -21.64
CA GLY A 106 -15.92 -22.49 -22.17
C GLY A 106 -16.63 -22.07 -23.45
N SER A 107 -15.91 -21.58 -24.46
CA SER A 107 -16.41 -21.52 -25.83
C SER A 107 -15.27 -21.78 -26.81
N ALA A 108 -14.62 -22.94 -26.67
CA ALA A 108 -14.04 -23.59 -27.82
C ALA A 108 -15.22 -24.17 -28.62
N LEU A 109 -15.63 -23.44 -29.64
CA LEU A 109 -16.50 -23.95 -30.70
C LEU A 109 -15.85 -25.21 -31.28
N PHE A 110 -16.48 -26.36 -31.05
CA PHE A 110 -16.42 -27.49 -31.97
C PHE A 110 -17.68 -27.46 -32.82
#